data_AF-A0A3M7CR78-F1
#
_entry.id   AF-A0A3M7CR78-F1
#
_cell.length_a   1.000
_cell.length_b   1.000
_cell.length_c   1.000
_cell.angle_alpha   90.00
_cell.angle_beta   90.00
_cell.angle_gamma   90.00
#
_symmetry.space_group_name_H-M   'P 1'
#
loop_
_entity.id
_entity.type
_entity.pdbx_description
1 polymer ?
#
loop_
_entity_poly.entity_id
_entity_poly.type
_entity_poly.pdbx_seq_one_letter_code
_entity_poly.pdbx_strand_id
1 'polypeptide(L)'
;MSGNRDYETLRARYNALFKPRDTTSRSGPSEEIRMSPLVSLKVKDTLEKQSSAPNAGPLLPQVRLLGRSVDDHPPSIAAEEPILYNVNAPNSTFLCGSHGSGKSYTLSCLLENCLMKDARYGLLKTPVAGVVFNYDSDLSNVTAETASLCSRGIKRLMAFSDEEQNVPLYMEVMMEELRRMAKSQRPFTVAEFEERKVAKGFKEGQASMLNMRLDLLKSFMNESHTSQEGLFKTEPGTLTIVDLTDPFLDASTVCMLFDICLALFKQNRPSSGLVIGLDEAHRYLNKSTAADAFTESLVSTIRMQRHNATRVIIATQEPTISERLLDLCSISIVH
;
A
#
# COMPACT_ATOMS: atom_id res chain seq x y z
N MET A 1 -23.55 59.07 -7.30
CA MET A 1 -23.45 57.65 -7.70
C MET A 1 -22.17 57.37 -8.51
N SER A 2 -20.98 57.74 -8.03
CA SER A 2 -19.70 57.56 -8.75
C SER A 2 -18.76 56.50 -8.16
N GLY A 3 -19.02 55.99 -6.95
CA GLY A 3 -18.13 55.04 -6.26
C GLY A 3 -18.17 53.58 -6.75
N ASN A 4 -19.15 53.20 -7.59
CA ASN A 4 -19.35 51.80 -7.96
C ASN A 4 -18.55 51.34 -9.19
N ARG A 5 -18.08 52.28 -10.03
CA ARG A 5 -17.27 51.94 -11.22
C ARG A 5 -15.85 51.53 -10.87
N ASP A 6 -15.28 52.11 -9.82
CA ASP A 6 -13.91 51.82 -9.39
C ASP A 6 -13.81 50.43 -8.73
N TYR A 7 -14.80 50.08 -7.89
CA TYR A 7 -14.90 48.75 -7.28
C TYR A 7 -15.05 47.62 -8.31
N GLU A 8 -16.01 47.71 -9.24
CA GLU A 8 -16.22 46.62 -10.22
C GLU A 8 -15.03 46.49 -11.19
N THR A 9 -14.37 47.60 -11.54
CA THR A 9 -13.17 47.57 -12.39
C THR A 9 -11.99 46.93 -11.64
N LEU A 10 -11.79 47.28 -10.36
CA LEU A 10 -10.75 46.70 -9.52
C LEU A 10 -11.02 45.22 -9.24
N ARG A 11 -12.27 44.84 -8.95
CA ARG A 11 -12.72 43.46 -8.77
C ARG A 11 -12.51 42.62 -10.03
N ALA A 12 -12.86 43.15 -11.20
CA ALA A 12 -12.61 42.47 -12.47
C ALA A 12 -11.10 42.28 -12.72
N ARG A 13 -10.28 43.30 -12.42
CA ARG A 13 -8.82 43.25 -12.54
C ARG A 13 -8.19 42.23 -11.57
N TYR A 14 -8.65 42.18 -10.33
CA TYR A 14 -8.15 41.23 -9.34
C TYR A 14 -8.61 39.81 -9.66
N ASN A 15 -9.86 39.60 -10.06
CA ASN A 15 -10.34 38.31 -10.55
C ASN A 15 -9.58 37.84 -11.80
N ALA A 16 -9.11 38.76 -12.65
CA ALA A 16 -8.25 38.43 -13.79
C ALA A 16 -6.82 37.98 -13.41
N LEU A 17 -6.37 38.19 -12.16
CA LEU A 17 -5.13 37.59 -11.63
C LEU A 17 -5.32 36.12 -11.24
N PHE A 18 -6.56 35.72 -10.91
CA PHE A 18 -6.93 34.34 -10.60
C PHE A 18 -7.41 33.55 -11.82
N LYS A 19 -7.67 34.22 -12.95
CA LYS A 19 -7.93 33.56 -14.23
C LYS A 19 -6.59 33.14 -14.86
N PRO A 20 -6.40 31.86 -15.22
CA PRO A 20 -5.15 31.39 -15.81
C PRO A 20 -4.87 32.14 -17.10
N ARG A 21 -3.70 32.79 -17.18
CA ARG A 21 -3.30 33.61 -18.35
C ARG A 21 -2.82 32.80 -19.54
N ASP A 22 -2.50 31.52 -19.34
CA ASP A 22 -2.07 30.60 -20.39
C ASP A 22 -2.74 29.24 -20.20
N THR A 23 -3.46 28.76 -21.21
CA THR A 23 -4.13 27.45 -21.26
C THR A 23 -3.17 26.25 -21.31
N THR A 24 -1.88 26.48 -21.06
CA THR A 24 -0.83 25.47 -20.85
C THR A 24 -0.40 25.36 -19.37
N SER A 25 -0.82 26.29 -18.52
CA SER A 25 -0.41 26.38 -17.12
C SER A 25 -1.50 25.90 -16.16
N ARG A 26 -1.10 25.03 -15.23
CA ARG A 26 -1.94 24.35 -14.23
C ARG A 26 -2.75 25.38 -13.42
N SER A 27 -4.05 25.53 -13.69
CA SER A 27 -4.94 26.30 -12.83
C SER A 27 -5.33 25.44 -11.63
N GLY A 28 -5.52 26.06 -10.45
CA GLY A 28 -5.96 25.36 -9.23
C GLY A 28 -7.17 24.42 -9.47
N PRO A 29 -8.26 24.89 -10.11
CA PRO A 29 -9.42 24.04 -10.41
C PRO A 29 -9.11 22.88 -11.37
N SER A 30 -8.22 23.10 -12.35
CA SER A 30 -7.82 22.03 -13.27
C SER A 30 -6.99 20.95 -12.57
N GLU A 31 -6.21 21.33 -11.56
CA GLU A 31 -5.42 20.40 -10.76
C GLU A 31 -6.31 19.59 -9.82
N GLU A 32 -7.33 20.22 -9.23
CA GLU A 32 -8.32 19.54 -8.39
C GLU A 32 -9.06 18.43 -9.15
N ILE A 33 -9.49 18.72 -10.39
CA ILE A 33 -10.12 17.73 -11.27
C ILE A 33 -9.12 16.62 -11.66
N ARG A 34 -7.88 16.98 -12.01
CA ARG A 34 -6.80 16.02 -12.32
C ARG A 34 -6.56 15.02 -11.19
N MET A 35 -6.68 15.48 -9.95
CA MET A 35 -6.42 14.72 -8.75
C MET A 35 -7.67 14.05 -8.14
N SER A 36 -8.84 14.25 -8.76
CA SER A 36 -10.08 13.61 -8.32
C SER A 36 -9.99 12.10 -8.58
N PRO A 37 -10.10 11.24 -7.54
CA PRO A 37 -9.87 9.82 -7.67
C PRO A 37 -11.04 9.08 -8.35
N LEU A 38 -12.25 9.63 -8.25
CA LEU A 38 -13.46 9.14 -8.92
C LEU A 38 -14.05 10.26 -9.78
N VAL A 39 -14.48 9.91 -10.99
CA VAL A 39 -15.06 10.85 -11.95
C VAL A 39 -16.20 10.17 -12.69
N SER A 40 -17.34 10.85 -12.90
CA SER A 40 -18.41 10.33 -13.76
C SER A 40 -18.06 10.46 -15.24
N LEU A 41 -18.63 9.60 -16.08
CA LEU A 41 -18.41 9.65 -17.52
C LEU A 41 -18.85 11.00 -18.12
N LYS A 42 -19.95 11.58 -17.64
CA LYS A 42 -20.44 12.91 -18.01
C LYS A 42 -19.42 14.01 -17.75
N VAL A 43 -18.71 13.97 -16.62
CA VAL A 43 -17.66 14.95 -16.31
C VAL A 43 -16.50 14.78 -17.28
N LYS A 44 -16.05 13.55 -17.53
CA LYS A 44 -15.00 13.26 -18.51
C LYS A 44 -15.36 13.79 -19.90
N ASP A 45 -16.56 13.47 -20.40
CA ASP A 45 -17.05 13.91 -21.72
C ASP A 45 -17.13 15.44 -21.83
N THR A 46 -17.61 16.11 -20.78
CA THR A 46 -17.68 17.58 -20.73
C THR A 46 -16.28 18.21 -20.82
N LEU A 47 -15.30 17.65 -20.11
CA LEU A 47 -13.91 18.14 -20.11
C LEU A 47 -13.22 17.90 -21.46
N GLU A 48 -13.49 16.77 -22.10
CA GLU A 48 -12.97 16.47 -23.44
C GLU A 48 -13.55 17.42 -24.50
N LYS A 49 -14.84 17.75 -24.41
CA LYS A 49 -15.50 18.73 -25.31
C LYS A 49 -15.01 20.17 -25.13
N GLN A 50 -14.65 20.56 -23.89
CA GLN A 50 -14.12 21.89 -23.60
C GLN A 50 -12.64 22.06 -23.99
N SER A 51 -11.92 20.96 -24.24
CA SER A 51 -10.50 20.98 -24.59
C SER A 51 -10.31 21.28 -26.08
N SER A 52 -10.66 22.50 -26.52
CA SER A 52 -10.58 22.93 -27.93
C SER A 52 -9.19 23.31 -28.43
N ALA A 53 -8.13 23.11 -27.63
CA ALA A 53 -6.76 23.46 -28.02
C ALA A 53 -6.05 22.24 -28.64
N PRO A 54 -5.60 22.31 -29.91
CA PRO A 54 -5.02 21.16 -30.63
C PRO A 54 -3.74 20.57 -30.00
N ASN A 55 -3.12 21.28 -29.04
CA ASN A 55 -1.88 20.88 -28.36
C ASN A 55 -2.03 20.65 -26.85
N ALA A 56 -3.24 20.75 -26.27
CA ALA A 56 -3.44 20.51 -24.84
C ALA A 56 -3.64 19.02 -24.56
N GLY A 57 -2.80 18.44 -23.70
CA GLY A 57 -2.97 17.05 -23.24
C GLY A 57 -4.30 16.87 -22.47
N PRO A 58 -4.90 15.67 -22.50
CA PRO A 58 -6.17 15.42 -21.82
C PRO A 58 -6.04 15.63 -20.31
N LEU A 59 -7.05 16.26 -19.71
CA LEU A 59 -7.07 16.55 -18.26
C LEU A 59 -7.12 15.26 -17.42
N LEU A 60 -7.82 14.24 -17.92
CA LEU A 60 -7.96 12.92 -17.31
C LEU A 60 -7.37 11.87 -18.25
N PRO A 61 -6.04 11.72 -18.31
CA PRO A 61 -5.36 10.95 -19.35
C PRO A 61 -5.57 9.43 -19.23
N GLN A 62 -5.93 8.95 -18.02
CA GLN A 62 -6.04 7.52 -17.68
C GLN A 62 -7.12 7.33 -16.61
N VAL A 63 -8.35 7.12 -17.07
CA VAL A 63 -9.52 6.81 -16.24
C VAL A 63 -10.15 5.53 -16.75
N ARG A 64 -10.64 4.70 -15.83
CA ARG A 64 -11.17 3.38 -16.16
C ARG A 64 -12.45 3.08 -15.40
N LEU A 65 -13.31 2.24 -15.95
CA LEU A 65 -14.59 1.88 -15.36
C LEU A 65 -14.37 1.19 -14.01
N LEU A 66 -15.03 1.70 -12.97
CA LEU A 66 -15.10 1.07 -11.66
C LEU A 66 -16.47 0.45 -11.41
N GLY A 67 -17.52 1.17 -11.82
CA GLY A 67 -18.90 0.75 -11.62
C GLY A 67 -19.86 1.75 -12.24
N ARG A 68 -21.10 1.75 -11.77
CA ARG A 68 -22.14 2.69 -12.20
C ARG A 68 -23.01 3.09 -11.02
N SER A 69 -23.63 4.26 -11.10
CA SER A 69 -24.68 4.66 -10.17
C SER A 69 -25.87 3.70 -10.26
N VAL A 70 -26.43 3.32 -9.11
CA VAL A 70 -27.71 2.63 -8.98
C VAL A 70 -28.66 3.67 -8.37
N ASP A 71 -29.89 3.77 -8.87
CA ASP A 71 -30.77 4.94 -8.74
C ASP A 71 -30.92 5.64 -7.36
N ASP A 72 -31.14 6.96 -7.49
CA ASP A 72 -31.66 8.00 -6.58
C ASP A 72 -30.83 8.39 -5.33
N HIS A 73 -30.15 9.56 -5.41
CA HIS A 73 -30.00 10.60 -4.35
C HIS A 73 -28.72 11.46 -4.42
N PRO A 74 -28.26 11.85 -5.62
CA PRO A 74 -27.95 13.27 -5.78
C PRO A 74 -28.49 13.87 -7.09
N PRO A 75 -28.96 15.13 -7.10
CA PRO A 75 -29.54 15.80 -8.28
C PRO A 75 -28.57 15.99 -9.47
N SER A 76 -27.30 15.63 -9.32
CA SER A 76 -26.22 15.91 -10.27
C SER A 76 -25.69 14.69 -11.04
N ILE A 77 -25.99 13.46 -10.61
CA ILE A 77 -25.53 12.20 -11.23
C ILE A 77 -26.73 11.46 -11.80
N ALA A 78 -26.65 11.05 -13.07
CA ALA A 78 -27.74 10.35 -13.72
C ALA A 78 -27.87 8.89 -13.24
N ALA A 79 -29.07 8.34 -13.38
CA ALA A 79 -29.34 6.92 -13.29
C ALA A 79 -28.35 6.13 -14.16
N GLU A 80 -27.79 5.06 -13.61
CA GLU A 80 -26.85 4.19 -14.33
C GLU A 80 -25.59 4.89 -14.86
N GLU A 81 -25.28 6.10 -14.36
CA GLU A 81 -24.11 6.87 -14.78
C GLU A 81 -22.82 6.10 -14.46
N PRO A 82 -21.97 5.81 -15.46
CA PRO A 82 -20.70 5.13 -15.22
C PRO A 82 -19.77 5.98 -14.34
N ILE A 83 -19.24 5.34 -13.30
CA ILE A 83 -18.25 5.92 -12.40
C ILE A 83 -16.89 5.35 -12.76
N LEU A 84 -15.96 6.26 -13.04
CA LEU A 84 -14.60 5.95 -13.48
C LEU A 84 -13.62 6.18 -12.34
N TYR A 85 -12.69 5.24 -12.17
CA TYR A 85 -11.52 5.36 -11.32
C TYR A 85 -10.38 6.05 -12.07
N ASN A 86 -9.88 7.14 -11.51
CA ASN A 86 -8.75 7.88 -12.04
C ASN A 86 -7.44 7.22 -11.61
N VAL A 87 -6.97 6.30 -12.45
CA VAL A 87 -5.70 5.59 -12.24
C VAL A 87 -4.53 6.56 -12.27
N ASN A 88 -4.63 7.73 -12.92
CA ASN A 88 -3.54 8.70 -12.96
C ASN A 88 -3.32 9.41 -11.61
N ALA A 89 -4.38 9.60 -10.81
CA ALA A 89 -4.31 10.29 -9.53
C ALA A 89 -3.92 9.32 -8.38
N PRO A 90 -2.78 9.51 -7.70
CA PRO A 90 -2.45 8.78 -6.48
C PRO A 90 -3.53 8.98 -5.42
N ASN A 91 -4.03 7.88 -4.86
CA ASN A 91 -5.14 7.90 -3.91
C ASN A 91 -5.03 6.77 -2.88
N SER A 92 -5.71 6.97 -1.76
CA SER A 92 -5.91 5.99 -0.70
C SER A 92 -7.38 5.55 -0.74
N THR A 93 -7.62 4.25 -0.75
CA THR A 93 -8.97 3.66 -0.81
C THR A 93 -9.18 2.72 0.36
N PHE A 94 -10.28 2.90 1.09
CA PHE A 94 -10.71 2.00 2.15
C PHE A 94 -11.92 1.19 1.69
N LEU A 95 -11.84 -0.14 1.79
CA LEU A 95 -12.92 -1.06 1.47
C LEU A 95 -13.38 -1.74 2.77
N CYS A 96 -14.63 -1.54 3.14
CA CYS A 96 -15.22 -2.09 4.36
C CYS A 96 -16.48 -2.90 4.04
N GLY A 97 -16.79 -3.93 4.83
CA GLY A 97 -17.97 -4.76 4.67
C GLY A 97 -17.80 -6.15 5.25
N SER A 98 -18.90 -6.88 5.46
CA SER A 98 -18.88 -8.21 6.07
C SER A 98 -18.15 -9.25 5.22
N HIS A 99 -17.79 -10.39 5.81
CA HIS A 99 -17.25 -11.52 5.05
C HIS A 99 -18.19 -11.90 3.90
N GLY A 100 -17.65 -12.10 2.69
CA GLY A 100 -18.44 -12.41 1.50
C GLY A 100 -19.18 -11.24 0.83
N SER A 101 -19.08 -10.00 1.35
CA SER A 101 -19.79 -8.82 0.80
C SER A 101 -19.24 -8.28 -0.53
N GLY A 102 -18.16 -8.87 -1.04
CA GLY A 102 -17.56 -8.48 -2.32
C GLY A 102 -16.35 -7.55 -2.24
N LYS A 103 -15.82 -7.25 -1.04
CA LYS A 103 -14.64 -6.39 -0.85
C LYS A 103 -13.43 -6.80 -1.72
N SER A 104 -13.05 -8.08 -1.68
CA SER A 104 -11.90 -8.59 -2.44
C SER A 104 -12.13 -8.53 -3.95
N TYR A 105 -13.39 -8.59 -4.41
CA TYR A 105 -13.72 -8.33 -5.81
C TYR A 105 -13.47 -6.86 -6.17
N THR A 106 -13.90 -5.91 -5.33
CA THR A 106 -13.60 -4.48 -5.54
C THR A 106 -12.10 -4.19 -5.48
N LEU A 107 -11.37 -4.80 -4.54
CA LEU A 107 -9.92 -4.72 -4.46
C LEU A 107 -9.28 -5.19 -5.77
N SER A 108 -9.71 -6.36 -6.27
CA SER A 108 -9.24 -6.93 -7.54
C SER A 108 -9.54 -5.99 -8.71
N CYS A 109 -10.75 -5.45 -8.83
CA CYS A 109 -11.12 -4.48 -9.86
C CYS A 109 -10.23 -3.23 -9.83
N LEU A 110 -9.92 -2.70 -8.64
CA LEU A 110 -9.03 -1.53 -8.49
C LEU A 110 -7.58 -1.87 -8.89
N LEU A 111 -7.09 -3.06 -8.53
CA LEU A 111 -5.77 -3.55 -8.93
C LEU A 111 -5.70 -3.78 -10.45
N GLU A 112 -6.67 -4.46 -11.05
CA GLU A 112 -6.76 -4.65 -12.50
C GLU A 112 -6.78 -3.32 -13.24
N ASN A 113 -7.53 -2.34 -12.71
CA ASN A 113 -7.56 -0.98 -13.25
C ASN A 113 -6.17 -0.33 -13.28
N CYS A 114 -5.33 -0.63 -12.29
CA CYS A 114 -3.97 -0.12 -12.16
C CYS A 114 -2.92 -0.88 -13.00
N LEU A 115 -3.12 -2.17 -13.25
CA LEU A 115 -2.08 -3.09 -13.73
C LEU A 115 -2.30 -3.58 -15.16
N MET A 116 -3.54 -3.89 -15.54
CA MET A 116 -3.82 -4.62 -16.78
C MET A 116 -4.32 -3.69 -17.88
N LYS A 117 -3.64 -3.63 -19.02
CA LYS A 117 -4.12 -2.86 -20.18
C LYS A 117 -5.28 -3.58 -20.86
N ASP A 118 -6.50 -3.11 -20.64
CA ASP A 118 -7.68 -3.56 -21.36
C ASP A 118 -8.54 -2.36 -21.77
N ALA A 119 -8.66 -2.16 -23.08
CA ALA A 119 -9.37 -1.04 -23.69
C ALA A 119 -10.88 -1.06 -23.45
N ARG A 120 -11.47 -2.23 -23.11
CA ARG A 120 -12.90 -2.36 -22.80
C ARG A 120 -13.31 -1.54 -21.58
N TYR A 121 -12.38 -1.35 -20.65
CA TYR A 121 -12.63 -0.65 -19.38
C TYR A 121 -12.06 0.76 -19.36
N GLY A 122 -11.58 1.31 -20.48
CA GLY A 122 -10.96 2.62 -20.55
C GLY A 122 -9.44 2.58 -20.76
N LEU A 123 -8.83 3.77 -20.89
CA LEU A 123 -7.44 3.90 -21.32
C LEU A 123 -6.46 3.79 -20.15
N LEU A 124 -5.49 2.88 -20.26
CA LEU A 124 -4.32 2.78 -19.38
C LEU A 124 -3.03 2.90 -20.18
N LYS A 125 -2.41 4.08 -20.18
CA LYS A 125 -1.15 4.35 -20.91
C LYS A 125 0.05 3.76 -20.16
N THR A 126 0.14 4.04 -18.87
CA THR A 126 1.23 3.70 -17.97
C THR A 126 0.71 2.89 -16.78
N PRO A 127 0.72 1.55 -16.85
CA PRO A 127 0.44 0.71 -15.70
C PRO A 127 1.41 0.99 -14.56
N VAL A 128 0.96 0.84 -13.32
CA VAL A 128 1.82 0.84 -12.14
C VAL A 128 2.32 -0.57 -11.86
N ALA A 129 3.28 -0.73 -10.96
CA ALA A 129 3.52 -2.03 -10.34
C ALA A 129 2.57 -2.23 -9.15
N GLY A 130 2.27 -3.48 -8.80
CA GLY A 130 1.41 -3.84 -7.68
C GLY A 130 2.10 -4.73 -6.66
N VAL A 131 1.82 -4.48 -5.39
CA VAL A 131 2.08 -5.42 -4.29
C VAL A 131 0.80 -5.62 -3.49
N VAL A 132 0.49 -6.87 -3.12
CA VAL A 132 -0.61 -7.19 -2.20
C VAL A 132 -0.04 -7.94 -1.00
N PHE A 133 -0.41 -7.49 0.20
CA PHE A 133 -0.14 -8.17 1.46
C PHE A 133 -1.37 -8.97 1.87
N ASN A 134 -1.17 -10.27 2.08
CA ASN A 134 -2.22 -11.20 2.51
C ASN A 134 -1.75 -12.06 3.69
N TYR A 135 -2.63 -12.23 4.67
CA TYR A 135 -2.40 -13.10 5.81
C TYR A 135 -3.70 -13.65 6.35
N ASP A 136 -3.75 -14.97 6.52
CA ASP A 136 -4.77 -15.67 7.30
C ASP A 136 -4.10 -16.60 8.33
N SER A 137 -4.57 -16.53 9.58
CA SER A 137 -4.14 -17.45 10.64
C SER A 137 -4.93 -18.75 10.62
N ASP A 138 -6.16 -18.68 10.09
CA ASP A 138 -7.11 -19.77 10.11
C ASP A 138 -6.93 -20.55 8.81
N LEU A 139 -6.10 -21.60 8.83
CA LEU A 139 -5.93 -22.58 7.75
C LEU A 139 -7.22 -23.36 7.40
N SER A 140 -8.41 -22.82 7.65
CA SER A 140 -9.71 -23.41 7.36
C SER A 140 -9.86 -23.89 5.90
N ASN A 141 -9.00 -23.42 4.97
CA ASN A 141 -8.92 -23.88 3.59
C ASN A 141 -7.64 -24.68 3.21
N VAL A 142 -6.67 -24.87 4.11
CA VAL A 142 -5.42 -25.60 3.81
C VAL A 142 -5.02 -26.48 5.00
N THR A 143 -5.68 -27.62 5.16
CA THR A 143 -5.25 -28.65 6.12
C THR A 143 -3.98 -29.34 5.61
N ALA A 144 -2.82 -29.03 6.21
CA ALA A 144 -1.65 -29.89 6.17
C ALA A 144 -1.47 -30.55 7.55
N GLU A 145 -1.95 -31.78 7.69
CA GLU A 145 -1.90 -32.61 8.91
C GLU A 145 -0.47 -32.82 9.49
N THR A 146 0.57 -32.45 8.74
CA THR A 146 1.98 -32.63 9.15
C THR A 146 2.47 -31.59 10.16
N ALA A 147 1.85 -30.39 10.22
CA ALA A 147 2.35 -29.31 11.09
C ALA A 147 1.89 -29.41 12.56
N SER A 148 0.95 -30.32 12.86
CA SER A 148 0.43 -30.55 14.21
C SER A 148 1.50 -31.06 15.20
N LEU A 149 2.57 -31.71 14.73
CA LEU A 149 3.57 -32.36 15.59
C LEU A 149 4.70 -31.43 16.11
N CYS A 150 4.90 -30.24 15.54
CA CYS A 150 5.89 -29.26 16.02
C CYS A 150 5.32 -28.24 17.03
N SER A 151 4.00 -28.29 17.26
CA SER A 151 3.18 -27.25 17.90
C SER A 151 3.42 -27.00 19.40
N ARG A 152 4.06 -27.91 20.15
CA ARG A 152 4.28 -27.73 21.61
C ARG A 152 5.61 -27.09 21.99
N GLY A 153 6.58 -27.02 21.07
CA GLY A 153 7.90 -26.41 21.31
C GLY A 153 7.95 -24.92 20.96
N ILE A 154 7.28 -24.52 19.87
CA ILE A 154 7.42 -23.20 19.24
C ILE A 154 6.74 -22.08 20.07
N LYS A 155 5.57 -22.34 20.67
CA LYS A 155 4.89 -21.39 21.56
C LYS A 155 5.69 -21.01 22.81
N ARG A 156 6.68 -21.80 23.21
CA ARG A 156 7.55 -21.52 24.37
C ARG A 156 8.78 -20.69 24.04
N LEU A 157 9.09 -20.50 22.75
CA LEU A 157 10.32 -19.86 22.27
C LEU A 157 10.07 -18.49 21.60
N MET A 158 8.83 -18.21 21.22
CA MET A 158 8.37 -16.98 20.56
C MET A 158 7.73 -15.96 21.51
N ALA A 159 7.66 -16.24 22.82
CA ALA A 159 7.20 -15.24 23.78
C ALA A 159 8.29 -14.18 23.98
N PHE A 160 8.32 -13.18 23.11
CA PHE A 160 8.24 -11.83 23.66
C PHE A 160 6.78 -11.65 24.02
N SER A 161 6.42 -11.84 25.29
CA SER A 161 5.23 -11.15 25.77
C SER A 161 5.53 -9.66 25.59
N ASP A 162 4.58 -8.88 25.08
CA ASP A 162 4.62 -7.41 25.08
C ASP A 162 4.86 -6.83 26.50
N GLU A 163 4.89 -7.69 27.53
CA GLU A 163 5.16 -7.39 28.94
C GLU A 163 6.66 -7.43 29.33
N GLU A 164 7.56 -8.05 28.54
CA GLU A 164 8.98 -8.12 28.89
C GLU A 164 9.78 -6.90 28.36
N GLN A 165 9.94 -5.90 29.24
CA GLN A 165 10.65 -4.64 28.98
C GLN A 165 12.16 -4.75 28.68
N ASN A 166 12.78 -5.95 28.67
CA ASN A 166 14.23 -6.09 28.52
C ASN A 166 14.63 -6.98 27.34
N VAL A 167 15.29 -6.37 26.35
CA VAL A 167 15.93 -7.07 25.23
C VAL A 167 17.09 -7.93 25.77
N PRO A 168 17.14 -9.25 25.46
CA PRO A 168 18.24 -10.09 25.90
C PRO A 168 19.59 -9.63 25.35
N LEU A 169 20.63 -9.64 26.19
CA LEU A 169 21.99 -9.19 25.86
C LEU A 169 22.55 -9.81 24.56
N TYR A 170 22.23 -11.07 24.26
CA TYR A 170 22.69 -11.71 23.02
C TYR A 170 22.11 -11.03 21.76
N MET A 171 20.88 -10.52 21.82
CA MET A 171 20.27 -9.77 20.70
C MET A 171 20.92 -8.40 20.52
N GLU A 172 21.31 -7.72 21.60
CA GLU A 172 22.04 -6.45 21.48
C GLU A 172 23.37 -6.62 20.75
N VAL A 173 24.14 -7.66 21.10
CA VAL A 173 25.40 -7.99 20.44
C VAL A 173 25.18 -8.33 18.96
N MET A 174 24.12 -9.09 18.64
CA MET A 174 23.79 -9.44 17.25
C MET A 174 23.35 -8.22 16.42
N MET A 175 22.57 -7.30 17.01
CA MET A 175 22.17 -6.06 16.35
C MET A 175 23.36 -5.14 16.08
N GLU A 176 24.35 -5.11 16.97
CA GLU A 176 25.60 -4.37 16.74
C GLU A 176 26.38 -4.95 15.55
N GLU A 177 26.47 -6.28 15.43
CA GLU A 177 27.13 -6.91 14.28
C GLU A 177 26.40 -6.67 12.96
N LEU A 178 25.05 -6.78 12.94
CA LEU A 178 24.26 -6.43 11.76
C LEU A 178 24.47 -4.97 11.36
N ARG A 179 24.55 -4.05 12.33
CA ARG A 179 24.83 -2.63 12.08
C ARG A 179 26.25 -2.43 11.53
N ARG A 180 27.25 -3.17 12.01
CA ARG A 180 28.62 -3.14 11.46
C ARG A 180 28.67 -3.67 10.04
N MET A 181 27.98 -4.77 9.75
CA MET A 181 27.86 -5.32 8.40
C MET A 181 27.21 -4.32 7.46
N ALA A 182 26.09 -3.70 7.87
CA ALA A 182 25.40 -2.68 7.07
C ALA A 182 26.28 -1.45 6.76
N LYS A 183 27.14 -1.02 7.70
CA LYS A 183 28.08 0.10 7.50
C LYS A 183 29.22 -0.22 6.53
N SER A 184 29.52 -1.50 6.28
CA SER A 184 30.65 -1.91 5.44
C SER A 184 30.43 -1.66 3.93
N GLN A 185 29.23 -1.23 3.53
CA GLN A 185 28.79 -1.04 2.13
C GLN A 185 28.95 -2.29 1.22
N ARG A 186 29.18 -3.47 1.81
CA ARG A 186 29.15 -4.75 1.10
C ARG A 186 27.76 -5.39 1.22
N PRO A 187 27.34 -6.19 0.22
CA PRO A 187 26.11 -6.96 0.32
C PRO A 187 26.15 -7.89 1.53
N PHE A 188 25.04 -7.97 2.26
CA PHE A 188 24.92 -8.89 3.38
C PHE A 188 25.03 -10.34 2.88
N THR A 189 25.84 -11.16 3.56
CA THR A 189 25.87 -12.61 3.33
C THR A 189 25.64 -13.37 4.63
N VAL A 190 24.83 -14.43 4.56
CA VAL A 190 24.56 -15.30 5.72
C VAL A 190 25.85 -15.97 6.22
N ALA A 191 26.78 -16.28 5.31
CA ALA A 191 28.07 -16.86 5.66
C ALA A 191 28.92 -15.92 6.54
N GLU A 192 29.06 -14.64 6.16
CA GLU A 192 29.79 -13.66 6.98
C GLU A 192 29.10 -13.43 8.33
N PHE A 193 27.76 -13.41 8.34
CA PHE A 193 27.00 -13.27 9.58
C PHE A 193 27.22 -14.45 10.53
N GLU A 194 27.22 -15.69 10.03
CA GLU A 194 27.48 -16.89 10.84
C GLU A 194 28.93 -16.91 11.36
N GLU A 195 29.91 -16.50 10.56
CA GLU A 195 31.31 -16.36 10.99
C GLU A 195 31.44 -15.36 12.14
N ARG A 196 30.82 -14.18 12.01
CA ARG A 196 30.77 -13.16 13.06
C ARG A 196 30.06 -13.66 14.32
N LYS A 197 28.97 -14.42 14.17
CA LYS A 197 28.25 -15.05 15.30
C LYS A 197 29.16 -15.97 16.10
N VAL A 198 29.90 -16.85 15.42
CA VAL A 198 30.84 -17.78 16.08
C VAL A 198 31.96 -17.02 16.77
N ALA A 199 32.50 -15.97 16.13
CA ALA A 199 33.57 -15.16 16.70
C ALA A 199 33.20 -14.42 18.00
N LYS A 200 31.91 -14.19 18.28
CA LYS A 200 31.46 -13.56 19.53
C LYS A 200 31.56 -14.45 20.76
N GLY A 201 31.62 -15.78 20.60
CA GLY A 201 31.77 -16.70 21.71
C GLY A 201 30.65 -16.63 22.75
N PHE A 202 29.38 -16.68 22.31
CA PHE A 202 28.23 -16.67 23.20
C PHE A 202 28.29 -17.81 24.23
N LYS A 203 27.82 -17.54 25.47
CA LYS A 203 27.64 -18.59 26.48
C LYS A 203 26.65 -19.64 25.99
N GLU A 204 26.79 -20.88 26.44
CA GLU A 204 26.00 -22.03 25.95
C GLU A 204 24.48 -21.78 25.97
N GLY A 205 23.96 -21.19 27.05
CA GLY A 205 22.54 -20.80 27.13
C GLY A 205 22.13 -19.69 26.14
N GLN A 206 23.00 -18.71 25.88
CA GLN A 206 22.75 -17.65 24.90
C GLN A 206 22.84 -18.18 23.46
N ALA A 207 23.81 -19.05 23.18
CA ALA A 207 24.00 -19.68 21.89
C ALA A 207 22.81 -20.59 21.56
N SER A 208 22.31 -21.36 22.53
CA SER A 208 21.12 -22.20 22.37
C SER A 208 19.89 -21.38 21.99
N MET A 209 19.60 -20.30 22.75
CA MET A 209 18.48 -19.41 22.45
C MET A 209 18.61 -18.71 21.10
N LEU A 210 19.81 -18.27 20.73
CA LEU A 210 20.08 -17.63 19.44
C LEU A 210 19.94 -18.62 18.28
N ASN A 211 20.45 -19.84 18.41
CA ASN A 211 20.35 -20.85 17.37
C ASN A 211 18.89 -21.25 17.13
N MET A 212 18.08 -21.43 18.18
CA MET A 212 16.64 -21.67 18.01
C MET A 212 15.96 -20.57 17.20
N ARG A 213 16.35 -19.30 17.39
CA ARG A 213 15.84 -18.17 16.60
C ARG A 213 16.35 -18.19 15.16
N LEU A 214 17.62 -18.51 14.93
CA LEU A 214 18.21 -18.59 13.60
C LEU A 214 17.68 -19.77 12.80
N ASP A 215 17.42 -20.91 13.44
CA ASP A 215 16.87 -22.09 12.79
C ASP A 215 15.43 -21.85 12.33
N LEU A 216 14.66 -21.09 13.12
CA LEU A 216 13.37 -20.58 12.69
C LEU A 216 13.50 -19.65 11.47
N LEU A 217 14.40 -18.67 11.50
CA LEU A 217 14.65 -17.81 10.34
C LEU A 217 15.04 -18.61 9.09
N LYS A 218 15.89 -19.63 9.26
CA LYS A 218 16.30 -20.54 8.19
C LYS A 218 15.13 -21.38 7.67
N SER A 219 14.15 -21.75 8.50
CA SER A 219 12.96 -22.46 8.04
C SER A 219 12.08 -21.65 7.08
N PHE A 220 12.15 -20.31 7.12
CA PHE A 220 11.51 -19.43 6.14
C PHE A 220 12.36 -19.15 4.90
N MET A 221 13.63 -19.56 4.90
CA MET A 221 14.54 -19.38 3.77
C MET A 221 14.46 -20.58 2.83
N ASN A 222 14.30 -20.31 1.54
CA ASN A 222 14.37 -21.36 0.53
C ASN A 222 15.84 -21.77 0.28
N GLU A 223 16.20 -23.00 0.65
CA GLU A 223 17.57 -23.54 0.47
C GLU A 223 18.02 -23.57 -1.00
N SER A 224 17.06 -23.60 -1.95
CA SER A 224 17.31 -23.76 -3.39
C SER A 224 17.39 -22.45 -4.19
N HIS A 225 16.97 -21.32 -3.62
CA HIS A 225 16.96 -20.02 -4.29
C HIS A 225 17.55 -18.94 -3.37
N THR A 226 18.86 -18.77 -3.43
CA THR A 226 19.62 -17.76 -2.66
C THR A 226 19.83 -16.45 -3.42
N SER A 227 19.40 -16.35 -4.68
CA SER A 227 19.58 -15.14 -5.49
C SER A 227 18.58 -14.06 -5.07
N GLN A 228 19.08 -12.99 -4.46
CA GLN A 228 18.33 -11.75 -4.21
C GLN A 228 17.90 -11.02 -5.49
N GLU A 229 18.42 -11.42 -6.67
CA GLU A 229 18.09 -10.78 -7.93
C GLU A 229 16.64 -11.02 -8.31
N GLY A 230 15.80 -10.01 -8.11
CA GLY A 230 14.49 -9.89 -8.74
C GLY A 230 13.28 -10.00 -7.82
N LEU A 231 13.40 -10.55 -6.60
CA LEU A 231 12.21 -10.80 -5.75
C LEU A 231 11.41 -9.54 -5.43
N PHE A 232 12.10 -8.43 -5.15
CA PHE A 232 11.49 -7.13 -4.87
C PHE A 232 11.63 -6.14 -6.04
N LYS A 233 12.12 -6.61 -7.20
CA LYS A 233 12.19 -5.78 -8.40
C LYS A 233 10.79 -5.75 -9.02
N THR A 234 10.18 -4.57 -8.99
CA THR A 234 8.84 -4.41 -9.52
C THR A 234 8.87 -3.80 -10.92
N GLU A 235 8.06 -4.37 -11.82
CA GLU A 235 7.91 -3.88 -13.18
C GLU A 235 6.48 -3.37 -13.42
N PRO A 236 6.30 -2.30 -14.21
CA PRO A 236 4.98 -1.81 -14.58
C PRO A 236 4.07 -2.92 -15.14
N GLY A 237 2.86 -3.06 -14.59
CA GLY A 237 1.87 -4.05 -15.02
C GLY A 237 2.01 -5.43 -14.37
N THR A 238 2.92 -5.57 -13.39
CA THR A 238 3.08 -6.80 -12.60
C THR A 238 2.40 -6.67 -11.24
N LEU A 239 1.92 -7.80 -10.71
CA LEU A 239 1.40 -7.92 -9.35
C LEU A 239 2.28 -8.90 -8.57
N THR A 240 2.86 -8.46 -7.46
CA THR A 240 3.54 -9.33 -6.51
C THR A 240 2.63 -9.58 -5.32
N ILE A 241 2.38 -10.84 -4.97
CA ILE A 241 1.58 -11.21 -3.80
C ILE A 241 2.54 -11.69 -2.72
N VAL A 242 2.53 -11.01 -1.58
CA VAL A 242 3.26 -11.41 -0.37
C VAL A 242 2.24 -12.06 0.55
N ASP A 243 2.20 -13.39 0.48
CA ASP A 243 1.31 -14.21 1.29
C ASP A 243 2.10 -14.82 2.46
N LEU A 244 1.73 -14.44 3.67
CA LEU A 244 2.31 -14.96 4.91
C LEU A 244 1.31 -15.83 5.69
N THR A 245 0.28 -16.36 5.02
CA THR A 245 -0.72 -17.26 5.60
C THR A 245 -0.03 -18.50 6.20
N ASP A 246 0.06 -18.52 7.52
CA ASP A 246 0.74 -19.56 8.29
C ASP A 246 0.11 -19.59 9.71
N PRO A 247 -0.41 -20.74 10.18
CA PRO A 247 -1.04 -20.86 11.50
C PRO A 247 -0.06 -20.69 12.67
N PHE A 248 1.25 -20.69 12.39
CA PHE A 248 2.32 -20.56 13.36
C PHE A 248 2.92 -19.15 13.41
N LEU A 249 2.61 -18.30 12.42
CA LEU A 249 2.93 -16.89 12.48
C LEU A 249 1.85 -16.14 13.26
N ASP A 250 2.27 -15.22 14.11
CA ASP A 250 1.35 -14.29 14.76
C ASP A 250 1.26 -12.98 13.97
N ALA A 251 0.16 -12.26 14.15
CA ALA A 251 -0.10 -10.98 13.49
C ALA A 251 1.03 -9.95 13.70
N SER A 252 1.70 -9.97 14.86
CA SER A 252 2.83 -9.08 15.15
C SER A 252 4.04 -9.39 14.26
N THR A 253 4.41 -10.66 14.11
CA THR A 253 5.50 -11.06 13.20
C THR A 253 5.17 -10.74 11.75
N VAL A 254 3.93 -11.00 11.34
CA VAL A 254 3.44 -10.67 10.00
C VAL A 254 3.54 -9.17 9.74
N CYS A 255 3.14 -8.32 10.68
CA CYS A 255 3.26 -6.87 10.54
C CYS A 255 4.72 -6.42 10.39
N MET A 256 5.65 -7.00 11.16
CA MET A 256 7.08 -6.70 11.00
C MET A 256 7.59 -7.08 9.60
N LEU A 257 7.22 -8.25 9.09
CA LEU A 257 7.62 -8.73 7.77
C LEU A 257 6.99 -7.87 6.66
N PHE A 258 5.71 -7.51 6.77
CA PHE A 258 5.04 -6.60 5.85
C PHE A 258 5.65 -5.21 5.86
N ASP A 259 6.07 -4.68 7.02
CA ASP A 259 6.74 -3.38 7.10
C ASP A 259 8.09 -3.40 6.36
N ILE A 260 8.88 -4.46 6.54
CA ILE A 260 10.13 -4.66 5.80
C ILE A 260 9.85 -4.75 4.29
N CYS A 261 8.87 -5.55 3.87
CA CYS A 261 8.50 -5.69 2.47
C CYS A 261 8.03 -4.34 1.88
N LEU A 262 7.19 -3.61 2.61
CA LEU A 262 6.70 -2.29 2.22
C LEU A 262 7.86 -1.32 2.00
N ALA A 263 8.85 -1.29 2.88
CA ALA A 263 10.05 -0.47 2.72
C ALA A 263 10.84 -0.84 1.45
N LEU A 264 11.02 -2.15 1.18
CA LEU A 264 11.74 -2.64 0.00
C LEU A 264 11.00 -2.32 -1.31
N PHE A 265 9.68 -2.50 -1.36
CA PHE A 265 8.87 -2.14 -2.54
C PHE A 265 8.86 -0.64 -2.80
N LYS A 266 8.85 0.19 -1.74
CA LYS A 266 8.97 1.64 -1.87
C LYS A 266 10.32 2.08 -2.42
N GLN A 267 11.40 1.41 -1.98
CA GLN A 267 12.76 1.69 -2.46
C GLN A 267 12.94 1.31 -3.93
N ASN A 268 12.34 0.19 -4.35
CA ASN A 268 12.42 -0.34 -5.72
C ASN A 268 11.23 0.05 -6.61
N ARG A 269 10.52 1.13 -6.25
CA ARG A 269 9.32 1.60 -6.96
C ARG A 269 9.67 2.06 -8.38
N PRO A 270 8.90 1.66 -9.42
CA PRO A 270 9.11 2.15 -10.78
C PRO A 270 8.64 3.60 -10.93
N SER A 271 9.16 4.29 -11.94
CA SER A 271 8.78 5.67 -12.26
C SER A 271 7.29 5.83 -12.58
N SER A 272 6.62 4.76 -13.05
CA SER A 272 5.18 4.77 -13.31
C SER A 272 4.31 4.82 -12.04
N GLY A 273 4.85 4.40 -10.89
CA GLY A 273 4.12 4.37 -9.62
C GLY A 273 3.92 2.96 -9.07
N LEU A 274 3.33 2.89 -7.87
CA LEU A 274 3.07 1.65 -7.13
C LEU A 274 1.62 1.63 -6.64
N VAL A 275 0.95 0.48 -6.71
CA VAL A 275 -0.28 0.21 -5.98
C VAL A 275 -0.01 -0.83 -4.90
N ILE A 276 -0.46 -0.55 -3.68
CA ILE A 276 -0.27 -1.37 -2.50
C ILE A 276 -1.66 -1.81 -2.04
N GLY A 277 -1.94 -3.11 -2.08
CA GLY A 277 -3.16 -3.71 -1.56
C GLY A 277 -2.91 -4.37 -0.21
N LEU A 278 -3.81 -4.15 0.73
CA LEU A 278 -3.87 -4.87 2.01
C LEU A 278 -5.20 -5.61 2.00
N ASP A 279 -5.16 -6.94 1.96
CA ASP A 279 -6.38 -7.75 2.02
C ASP A 279 -6.62 -8.26 3.45
N GLU A 280 -7.89 -8.39 3.83
CA GLU A 280 -8.33 -8.84 5.15
C GLU A 280 -7.59 -8.15 6.32
N ALA A 281 -7.33 -6.85 6.21
CA ALA A 281 -6.36 -6.14 7.06
C ALA A 281 -6.62 -6.25 8.58
N HIS A 282 -7.88 -6.36 9.03
CA HIS A 282 -8.23 -6.69 10.43
C HIS A 282 -7.58 -7.95 11.00
N ARG A 283 -7.13 -8.90 10.17
CA ARG A 283 -6.44 -10.13 10.61
C ARG A 283 -5.06 -9.86 11.20
N TYR A 284 -4.40 -8.80 10.76
CA TYR A 284 -3.03 -8.48 11.21
C TYR A 284 -2.86 -7.06 11.77
N LEU A 285 -3.65 -6.08 11.33
CA LEU A 285 -3.66 -4.72 11.92
C LEU A 285 -4.43 -4.70 13.24
N ASN A 286 -3.88 -5.36 14.24
CA ASN A 286 -4.37 -5.38 15.61
C ASN A 286 -3.73 -4.25 16.45
N LYS A 287 -3.89 -4.28 17.78
CA LYS A 287 -3.34 -3.27 18.70
C LYS A 287 -1.93 -3.58 19.21
N SER A 288 -1.17 -4.43 18.50
CA SER A 288 0.22 -4.72 18.86
C SER A 288 1.16 -3.58 18.48
N THR A 289 2.29 -3.48 19.18
CA THR A 289 3.35 -2.51 18.85
C THR A 289 3.84 -2.63 17.40
N ALA A 290 3.91 -3.86 16.89
CA ALA A 290 4.32 -4.13 15.51
C ALA A 290 3.25 -3.67 14.49
N ALA A 291 1.97 -3.90 14.77
CA ALA A 291 0.87 -3.42 13.94
C ALA A 291 0.78 -1.88 13.94
N ASP A 292 1.05 -1.24 15.08
CA ASP A 292 1.13 0.22 15.17
C ASP A 292 2.29 0.77 14.33
N ALA A 293 3.47 0.15 14.39
CA ALA A 293 4.62 0.54 13.57
C ALA A 293 4.33 0.40 12.06
N PHE A 294 3.73 -0.72 11.66
CA PHE A 294 3.33 -0.93 10.26
C PHE A 294 2.25 0.08 9.83
N THR A 295 1.28 0.37 10.70
CA THR A 295 0.25 1.39 10.48
C THR A 295 0.87 2.78 10.30
N GLU A 296 1.89 3.15 11.08
CA GLU A 296 2.64 4.40 10.89
C GLU A 296 3.34 4.47 9.53
N SER A 297 3.97 3.37 9.10
CA SER A 297 4.57 3.27 7.77
C SER A 297 3.54 3.43 6.65
N LEU A 298 2.33 2.88 6.79
CA LEU A 298 1.22 3.06 5.85
C LEU A 298 0.72 4.51 5.86
N VAL A 299 0.48 5.10 7.02
CA VAL A 299 0.08 6.51 7.19
C VAL A 299 1.08 7.45 6.52
N SER A 300 2.38 7.24 6.74
CA SER A 300 3.46 7.99 6.10
C SER A 300 3.44 7.83 4.57
N THR A 301 3.19 6.61 4.10
CA THR A 301 3.06 6.30 2.66
C THR A 301 1.86 7.01 2.03
N ILE A 302 0.71 7.02 2.68
CA ILE A 302 -0.51 7.71 2.24
C ILE A 302 -0.28 9.23 2.21
N ARG A 303 0.33 9.81 3.25
CA ARG A 303 0.66 11.25 3.29
C ARG A 303 1.58 11.67 2.14
N MET A 304 2.51 10.80 1.74
CA MET A 304 3.46 11.04 0.65
C MET A 304 3.00 10.50 -0.72
N GLN A 305 1.76 10.02 -0.84
CA GLN A 305 1.28 9.27 -2.01
C GLN A 305 1.38 10.06 -3.33
N ARG A 306 1.15 11.39 -3.28
CA ARG A 306 1.24 12.26 -4.46
C ARG A 306 2.67 12.42 -4.96
N HIS A 307 3.63 12.56 -4.05
CA HIS A 307 5.05 12.66 -4.38
C HIS A 307 5.60 11.32 -4.90
N ASN A 308 5.12 10.22 -4.32
CA ASN A 308 5.61 8.88 -4.61
C ASN A 308 4.77 8.14 -5.67
N ALA A 309 3.79 8.79 -6.30
CA ALA A 309 2.86 8.16 -7.24
C ALA A 309 2.30 6.82 -6.73
N THR A 310 1.98 6.76 -5.44
CA THR A 310 1.55 5.53 -4.75
C THR A 310 0.03 5.51 -4.59
N ARG A 311 -0.58 4.34 -4.76
CA ARG A 311 -1.97 4.08 -4.38
C ARG A 311 -1.98 3.07 -3.26
N VAL A 312 -2.79 3.30 -2.23
CA VAL A 312 -2.93 2.35 -1.11
C VAL A 312 -4.39 1.94 -1.02
N ILE A 313 -4.66 0.65 -1.08
CA ILE A 313 -6.01 0.09 -0.99
C ILE A 313 -6.03 -0.83 0.22
N ILE A 314 -6.92 -0.57 1.15
CA ILE A 314 -7.05 -1.34 2.40
C ILE A 314 -8.42 -1.98 2.40
N ALA A 315 -8.48 -3.31 2.38
CA ALA A 315 -9.70 -4.08 2.52
C ALA A 315 -9.78 -4.70 3.91
N THR A 316 -10.90 -4.50 4.60
CA THR A 316 -11.10 -4.98 5.97
C THR A 316 -12.57 -5.27 6.27
N GLN A 317 -12.82 -6.18 7.21
CA GLN A 317 -14.17 -6.40 7.75
C GLN A 317 -14.50 -5.43 8.89
N GLU A 318 -13.47 -4.95 9.58
CA GLU A 318 -13.61 -4.08 10.74
C GLU A 318 -13.11 -2.67 10.37
N PRO A 319 -13.98 -1.65 10.29
CA PRO A 319 -13.56 -0.29 9.96
C PRO A 319 -12.74 0.36 11.09
N THR A 320 -12.88 -0.15 12.31
CA THR A 320 -12.22 0.35 13.52
C THR A 320 -10.77 -0.09 13.67
N ILE A 321 -10.19 -0.76 12.66
CA ILE A 321 -8.78 -1.19 12.69
C ILE A 321 -7.80 -0.02 12.86
N SER A 322 -8.11 1.14 12.27
CA SER A 322 -7.33 2.36 12.40
C SER A 322 -8.12 3.56 11.89
N GLU A 323 -8.61 4.37 12.82
CA GLU A 323 -9.27 5.65 12.50
C GLU A 323 -8.35 6.55 11.67
N ARG A 324 -7.03 6.49 11.94
CA ARG A 324 -6.01 7.27 11.23
C ARG A 324 -5.90 6.89 9.75
N LEU A 325 -6.01 5.61 9.42
CA LEU A 325 -5.99 5.16 8.03
C LEU A 325 -7.28 5.59 7.33
N LEU A 326 -8.43 5.47 8.00
CA LEU A 326 -9.73 5.87 7.47
C LEU A 326 -9.79 7.38 7.17
N ASP A 327 -9.31 8.22 8.09
CA ASP A 327 -9.29 9.69 7.94
C ASP A 327 -8.43 10.17 6.77
N LEU A 328 -7.40 9.40 6.40
CA LEU A 328 -6.50 9.72 5.30
C LEU A 328 -6.97 9.14 3.96
N CYS A 329 -8.06 8.38 3.93
CA CYS A 329 -8.58 7.79 2.71
C CYS A 329 -9.26 8.83 1.81
N SER A 330 -8.91 8.80 0.52
CA SER A 330 -9.53 9.63 -0.51
C SER A 330 -10.83 9.03 -1.03
N ILE A 331 -10.98 7.71 -0.90
CA ILE A 331 -12.16 6.95 -1.29
C ILE A 331 -12.49 5.99 -0.15
N SER A 332 -13.77 5.91 0.22
CA SER A 332 -14.30 4.88 1.10
C SER A 332 -15.44 4.16 0.38
N ILE A 333 -15.32 2.84 0.22
CA ILE A 333 -16.34 1.97 -0.37
C ILE A 333 -16.84 1.03 0.72
N VAL A 334 -18.12 1.12 1.02
CA VAL A 334 -18.78 0.29 2.04
C VAL A 334 -19.70 -0.69 1.33
N HIS A 335 -19.44 -1.96 1.54
CA HIS A 335 -20.16 -3.11 0.99
C HIS A 335 -21.23 -3.63 1.94
#